data_AF-A0A520QUL1-F1
#
_entry.id   AF-A0A520QUL1-F1
#
_cell.length_a   1.000
_cell.length_b   1.000
_cell.length_c   1.000
_cell.angle_alpha   90.00
_cell.angle_beta   90.00
_cell.angle_gamma   90.00
#
_symmetry.space_group_name_H-M   'P 1'
#
loop_
_entity.id
_entity.type
_entity.pdbx_description
1 polymer ?
#
loop_
_entity_poly.entity_id
_entity_poly.type
_entity_poly.pdbx_seq_one_letter_code
_entity_poly.pdbx_strand_id
1 'polypeptide(L)'
;MKKAIKVLEGTHDFSTFRASSCQSNTPVRTLESAVLKKSKDIIEIIFVSKSFLQQQVRSMIGALKYVGEKKWTIESFKKKFKSKKRINCAPPAPACGLYLKKVKY
;
A
#
# COMPACT_ATOMS: atom_id res chain seq x y z
N MET A 1 11.92 -2.75 3.76
CA MET A 1 10.68 -3.08 3.02
C MET A 1 9.82 -4.15 3.68
N LYS A 2 10.29 -5.40 3.91
CA LYS A 2 9.50 -6.49 4.53
C LYS A 2 8.74 -6.10 5.80
N LYS A 3 9.40 -5.45 6.77
CA LYS A 3 8.77 -4.96 8.02
C LYS A 3 7.66 -3.93 7.77
N ALA A 4 7.78 -3.08 6.75
CA ALA A 4 6.77 -2.06 6.43
C ALA A 4 5.53 -2.66 5.78
N ILE A 5 5.69 -3.71 4.97
CA ILE A 5 4.57 -4.43 4.36
C ILE A 5 3.68 -5.04 5.44
N LYS A 6 4.28 -5.64 6.47
CA LYS A 6 3.54 -6.22 7.60
C LYS A 6 2.76 -5.21 8.43
N VAL A 7 3.13 -3.93 8.41
CA VAL A 7 2.36 -2.87 9.09
C VAL A 7 1.01 -2.63 8.41
N LEU A 8 0.88 -2.95 7.12
CA LEU A 8 -0.34 -2.73 6.35
C LEU A 8 -1.39 -3.84 6.55
N GLU A 9 -1.00 -5.01 7.06
CA GLU A 9 -1.90 -6.13 7.32
C GLU A 9 -2.88 -5.80 8.46
N GLY A 10 -4.12 -6.25 8.32
CA GLY A 10 -5.21 -5.97 9.26
C GLY A 10 -6.13 -4.82 8.83
N THR A 11 -6.96 -4.37 9.76
CA THR A 11 -7.96 -3.32 9.53
C THR A 11 -7.40 -1.94 9.90
N HIS A 12 -7.30 -1.06 8.91
CA HIS A 12 -6.73 0.28 9.08
C HIS A 12 -7.50 1.34 8.30
N ASP A 13 -7.26 2.59 8.68
CA ASP A 13 -7.64 3.77 7.91
C ASP A 13 -6.60 4.03 6.81
N PHE A 14 -6.97 3.80 5.55
CA PHE A 14 -6.10 3.97 4.39
C PHE A 14 -6.20 5.37 3.76
N SER A 15 -6.67 6.39 4.48
CA SER A 15 -6.80 7.78 3.98
C SER A 15 -5.49 8.32 3.38
N THR A 16 -4.33 7.98 3.96
CA THR A 16 -3.01 8.34 3.40
C THR A 16 -2.83 7.83 1.96
N PHE A 17 -3.42 6.68 1.63
CA PHE A 17 -3.28 6.00 0.34
C PHE A 17 -4.50 6.16 -0.58
N ARG A 18 -5.50 6.95 -0.17
CA ARG A 18 -6.75 7.18 -0.89
C ARG A 18 -6.59 8.32 -1.92
N ALA A 19 -7.06 8.12 -3.15
CA ALA A 19 -7.19 9.21 -4.11
C ALA A 19 -8.26 10.22 -3.68
N SER A 20 -8.07 11.51 -4.00
CA SER A 20 -9.04 12.57 -3.72
C SER A 20 -10.39 12.33 -4.40
N SER A 21 -10.38 11.71 -5.58
CA SER A 21 -11.58 11.35 -6.35
C SER A 21 -12.31 10.09 -5.86
N CYS A 22 -11.80 9.42 -4.82
CA CYS A 22 -12.38 8.17 -4.35
C CYS A 22 -13.76 8.41 -3.72
N GLN A 23 -14.80 7.77 -4.27
CA GLN A 23 -16.20 7.91 -3.82
C GLN A 23 -16.60 6.98 -2.66
N SER A 24 -15.68 6.15 -2.15
CA SER A 24 -15.97 5.26 -1.01
C SER A 24 -16.41 6.01 0.25
N ASN A 25 -17.52 5.59 0.87
CA ASN A 25 -18.05 6.18 2.10
C ASN A 25 -17.06 6.11 3.28
N THR A 26 -16.27 5.04 3.36
CA THR A 26 -15.26 4.87 4.42
C THR A 26 -13.86 4.62 3.84
N PRO A 27 -12.80 5.23 4.41
CA PRO A 27 -11.41 4.93 4.07
C PRO A 27 -10.87 3.68 4.79
N VAL A 28 -11.68 3.03 5.64
CA VAL A 28 -11.26 1.85 6.40
C VAL A 28 -11.33 0.61 5.51
N ARG A 29 -10.23 -0.15 5.46
CA ARG A 29 -10.14 -1.42 4.73
C ARG A 29 -9.40 -2.46 5.56
N THR A 30 -9.66 -3.72 5.27
CA THR A 30 -8.99 -4.86 5.90
C THR A 30 -8.11 -5.55 4.87
N LEU A 31 -6.80 -5.40 5.02
CA LEU A 31 -5.83 -6.11 4.21
C LEU A 31 -5.57 -7.47 4.84
N GLU A 32 -6.12 -8.53 4.25
CA GLU A 32 -6.00 -9.91 4.75
C GLU A 32 -4.56 -10.42 4.71
N SER A 33 -3.84 -10.08 3.63
CA SER A 33 -2.46 -10.54 3.47
C SER A 33 -1.65 -9.58 2.61
N ALA A 34 -0.38 -9.40 2.98
CA ALA A 34 0.59 -8.65 2.21
C ALA A 34 1.92 -9.42 2.15
N VAL A 35 2.22 -9.99 0.97
CA VAL A 35 3.37 -10.87 0.75
C VAL A 35 4.37 -10.21 -0.18
N LEU A 36 5.66 -10.27 0.19
CA LEU A 36 6.77 -9.89 -0.68
C LEU A 36 7.51 -11.14 -1.12
N LYS A 37 7.60 -11.36 -2.43
CA LYS A 37 8.43 -12.38 -3.06
C LYS A 37 9.53 -11.68 -3.83
N LYS A 38 10.77 -12.13 -3.62
CA LYS A 38 11.93 -11.67 -4.39
C LYS A 38 12.40 -12.84 -5.24
N SER A 39 12.46 -12.65 -6.55
CA SER A 39 13.01 -13.63 -7.49
C SER A 39 13.98 -12.91 -8.40
N LYS A 40 15.26 -13.28 -8.32
CA LYS A 40 16.37 -12.64 -9.05
C LYS A 40 16.27 -11.11 -8.94
N ASP A 41 15.92 -10.45 -10.05
CA ASP A 41 15.86 -9.00 -10.21
C ASP A 41 14.46 -8.41 -10.04
N ILE A 42 13.45 -9.25 -9.77
CA ILE A 42 12.04 -8.85 -9.65
C ILE A 42 11.59 -8.97 -8.19
N ILE A 43 10.90 -7.93 -7.71
CA ILE A 43 10.18 -7.93 -6.43
C ILE A 43 8.69 -7.93 -6.73
N GLU A 44 8.03 -9.06 -6.50
CA GLU A 44 6.56 -9.19 -6.59
C GLU A 44 5.97 -8.92 -5.19
N ILE A 45 5.01 -7.98 -5.13
CA ILE A 45 4.25 -7.70 -3.90
C ILE A 45 2.79 -8.03 -4.16
N ILE A 46 2.26 -8.95 -3.35
CA ILE A 46 0.89 -9.47 -3.48
C ILE A 46 0.07 -8.94 -2.31
N PHE A 47 -1.04 -8.29 -2.61
CA PHE A 47 -2.01 -7.82 -1.63
C PHE A 47 -3.32 -8.58 -1.79
N VAL A 48 -3.90 -9.03 -0.67
CA VAL A 48 -5.20 -9.68 -0.61
C VAL A 48 -6.09 -8.88 0.33
N SER A 49 -7.28 -8.52 -0.14
CA SER A 49 -8.28 -7.74 0.61
C SER A 49 -9.66 -8.00 0.02
N LYS A 50 -10.71 -7.91 0.85
CA LYS A 50 -12.11 -7.88 0.41
C LYS A 50 -12.38 -6.72 -0.57
N SER A 51 -11.72 -5.58 -0.39
CA SER A 51 -11.84 -4.44 -1.31
C SER A 51 -10.66 -3.47 -1.19
N PHE A 52 -10.44 -2.68 -2.24
CA PHE A 52 -9.43 -1.62 -2.27
C PHE A 52 -10.06 -0.27 -2.58
N LEU A 53 -9.49 0.81 -2.03
CA LEU A 53 -9.82 2.18 -2.41
C LEU A 53 -9.14 2.51 -3.75
N GLN A 54 -9.66 3.54 -4.43
CA GLN A 54 -9.06 4.04 -5.66
C GLN A 54 -7.60 4.47 -5.41
N GLN A 55 -6.69 3.97 -6.25
CA GLN A 55 -5.23 4.12 -6.15
C GLN A 55 -4.56 3.58 -4.88
N GLN A 56 -5.26 2.84 -4.01
CA GLN A 56 -4.70 2.34 -2.75
C GLN A 56 -3.43 1.51 -2.98
N VAL A 57 -3.52 0.50 -3.85
CA VAL A 57 -2.40 -0.43 -4.11
C VAL A 57 -1.17 0.31 -4.63
N ARG A 58 -1.34 1.14 -5.66
CA ARG A 58 -0.22 1.91 -6.26
C ARG A 58 0.40 2.90 -5.27
N SER A 59 -0.43 3.52 -4.42
CA SER A 59 0.05 4.43 -3.36
C SER A 59 0.84 3.69 -2.27
N MET A 60 0.36 2.51 -1.85
CA MET A 60 1.08 1.66 -0.90
C MET A 60 2.44 1.24 -1.47
N ILE A 61 2.49 0.79 -2.72
CA ILE A 61 3.76 0.43 -3.39
C ILE A 61 4.72 1.63 -3.48
N GLY A 62 4.22 2.82 -3.81
CA GLY A 62 5.04 4.03 -3.84
C GLY A 62 5.71 4.33 -2.50
N ALA A 63 4.96 4.24 -1.40
CA ALA A 63 5.50 4.41 -0.06
C ALA A 63 6.48 3.29 0.35
N LEU A 64 6.18 2.04 -0.01
CA LEU A 64 7.06 0.90 0.25
C LEU A 64 8.38 1.01 -0.54
N LYS A 65 8.36 1.54 -1.76
CA LYS A 65 9.55 1.84 -2.57
C LYS A 65 10.47 2.80 -1.84
N TYR A 66 9.94 3.88 -1.25
CA TYR A 66 10.73 4.84 -0.48
C TYR A 66 11.39 4.20 0.76
N VAL A 67 10.71 3.26 1.41
CA VAL A 67 11.31 2.47 2.50
C VAL A 67 12.36 1.48 1.97
N GLY A 68 12.16 0.93 0.77
CA GLY A 68 13.13 0.07 0.07
C GLY A 68 14.41 0.80 -0.31
N GLU A 69 14.29 2.01 -0.83
CA GLU A 69 15.37 2.91 -1.23
C GLU A 69 16.04 3.62 -0.03
N LYS A 70 15.66 3.29 1.21
CA LYS A 70 16.13 3.93 2.45
C LYS A 70 15.85 5.44 2.56
N LYS A 71 15.01 6.01 1.68
CA LYS A 71 14.54 7.40 1.80
C LYS A 71 13.68 7.60 3.04
N TRP A 72 12.90 6.59 3.42
CA TRP A 72 12.12 6.59 4.66
C TRP A 72 12.53 5.44 5.59
N THR A 73 12.59 5.74 6.88
CA THR A 73 12.68 4.71 7.93
C THR A 73 11.33 4.03 8.15
N ILE A 74 11.33 2.86 8.78
CA ILE A 74 10.10 2.16 9.16
C ILE A 74 9.22 3.00 10.10
N GLU A 75 9.82 3.76 11.00
CA GLU A 75 9.12 4.66 11.92
C GLU A 75 8.49 5.83 11.18
N SER A 76 9.23 6.45 10.24
CA SER A 76 8.69 7.50 9.37
C SER A 76 7.51 7.00 8.54
N PHE A 77 7.62 5.79 7.98
CA PHE A 77 6.51 5.14 7.28
C PHE A 77 5.29 4.94 8.19
N LYS A 78 5.49 4.39 9.40
CA LYS A 78 4.41 4.23 10.39
C LYS A 78 3.76 5.57 10.76
N LYS A 79 4.56 6.61 10.99
CA LYS A 79 4.08 7.96 11.33
C LYS A 79 3.26 8.55 10.19
N LYS A 80 3.75 8.46 8.95
CA LYS A 80 3.04 8.93 7.75
C LYS A 80 1.75 8.15 7.53
N PHE A 81 1.78 6.83 7.67
CA PHE A 81 0.59 6.00 7.56
C PHE A 81 -0.46 6.39 8.60
N LYS A 82 -0.07 6.48 9.88
CA LYS A 82 -0.93 6.89 11.00
C LYS A 82 -1.44 8.34 10.90
N SER A 83 -0.75 9.20 10.15
CA SER A 83 -1.17 10.60 9.99
C SER A 83 -2.50 10.76 9.25
N LYS A 84 -2.93 9.75 8.48
CA LYS A 84 -4.15 9.76 7.65
C LYS A 84 -4.19 10.88 6.60
N LYS A 85 -3.08 11.59 6.38
CA LYS A 85 -3.00 12.74 5.48
C LYS A 85 -2.39 12.34 4.15
N ARG A 86 -3.15 12.50 3.06
CA ARG A 86 -2.73 12.18 1.68
C ARG A 86 -1.47 12.92 1.25
N ILE A 87 -1.26 14.16 1.71
CA ILE A 87 -0.06 14.96 1.41
C ILE A 87 1.25 14.30 1.88
N ASN A 88 1.17 13.39 2.86
CA ASN A 88 2.33 12.67 3.38
C ASN A 88 2.64 11.39 2.58
N CYS A 89 1.84 11.05 1.57
CA CYS A 89 2.04 9.87 0.74
C CYS A 89 3.14 10.13 -0.30
N ALA A 90 3.93 9.09 -0.60
CA ALA A 90 4.83 9.13 -1.74
C ALA A 90 4.03 9.10 -3.05
N PRO A 91 4.62 9.55 -4.17
CA PRO A 91 4.00 9.39 -5.48
C PRO A 91 3.58 7.94 -5.74
N PRO A 92 2.37 7.71 -6.29
CA PRO A 92 1.90 6.37 -6.57
C PRO A 92 2.80 5.69 -7.60
N ALA A 93 3.00 4.38 -7.46
CA ALA A 93 3.76 3.59 -8.41
C ALA A 93 3.15 3.65 -9.83
N PRO A 94 3.93 3.45 -10.90
CA PRO A 94 3.42 3.34 -12.27
C PRO A 94 2.34 2.25 -12.41
N ALA A 95 1.42 2.42 -13.36
CA ALA A 95 0.31 1.48 -13.56
C ALA A 95 0.76 0.15 -14.21
N CYS A 96 1.80 0.16 -15.03
CA CYS A 96 2.30 -0.99 -15.79
C CYS A 96 2.79 -2.17 -14.93
N GLY A 97 3.01 -1.97 -13.63
CA GLY A 97 3.39 -3.02 -12.69
C GLY A 97 2.22 -3.61 -11.88
N LEU A 98 0.99 -3.14 -12.07
CA LEU A 98 -0.18 -3.58 -11.31
C LEU A 98 -1.02 -4.58 -12.10
N TYR A 99 -1.32 -5.72 -11.48
CA TYR A 99 -2.12 -6.79 -12.08
C TYR A 99 -3.16 -7.31 -11.09
N LEU A 100 -4.39 -7.55 -11.56
CA LEU A 100 -5.40 -8.29 -10.81
C LEU A 100 -5.13 -9.79 -10.99
N LYS A 101 -4.71 -10.47 -9.92
CA LYS A 101 -4.29 -11.88 -10.00
C LYS A 101 -5.42 -12.89 -9.85
N LYS A 102 -6.34 -12.65 -8.92
CA LYS A 102 -7.44 -13.59 -8.58
C LYS A 102 -8.56 -12.85 -7.86
N VAL A 103 -9.81 -13.25 -8.14
CA VAL A 103 -11.01 -12.89 -7.38
C VAL A 103 -11.54 -14.16 -6.71
N LYS A 104 -11.93 -14.07 -5.44
CA LYS A 104 -12.62 -15.16 -4.71
C LYS A 104 -14.10 -14.79 -4.61
N TYR A 105 -14.97 -15.76 -4.88
CA TYR A 105 -16.43 -15.64 -4.78
C TYR A 105 -16.90 -16.40 -3.54
#